data_AF-V5IQY3-F1
#
_entry.id   AF-V5IQY3-F1
#
_cell.length_a   1.000
_cell.length_b   1.000
_cell.length_c   1.000
_cell.angle_alpha   90.00
_cell.angle_beta   90.00
_cell.angle_gamma   90.00
#
_symmetry.space_group_name_H-M   'P 1'
#
loop_
_entity.id
_entity.type
_entity.pdbx_description
1 polymer ?
#
loop_
_entity_poly.entity_id
_entity_poly.type
_entity_poly.pdbx_seq_one_letter_code
_entity_poly.pdbx_strand_id
1 'polypeptide(L)'
;MLPSSTAVTLSQAPPAPVQWYDHVLRKKYRDPLKLKQALTAMYGEGNYRIKVRADRWIVTIPKELSNIEMDELENSIYSHY
;
A
#
# COMPACT_ATOMS: atom_id res chain seq x y z
N MET A 1 55.26 -3.43 -15.55
CA MET A 1 54.19 -4.28 -16.09
C MET A 1 53.37 -4.79 -14.92
N LEU A 2 52.22 -4.17 -14.64
CA LEU A 2 51.23 -4.64 -13.64
C LEU A 2 49.84 -4.18 -14.12
N PRO A 3 48.87 -5.07 -14.37
CA PRO A 3 47.49 -4.67 -14.62
C PRO A 3 46.74 -4.55 -13.29
N SER A 4 46.22 -3.37 -12.97
CA SER A 4 45.23 -3.23 -11.90
C SER A 4 43.86 -3.48 -12.49
N SER A 5 43.31 -4.68 -12.25
CA SER A 5 41.93 -5.02 -12.55
C SER A 5 41.00 -4.19 -11.69
N THR A 6 40.32 -3.21 -12.28
CA THR A 6 39.14 -2.59 -11.69
C THR A 6 37.97 -3.55 -11.83
N ALA A 7 37.75 -4.36 -10.79
CA ALA A 7 36.48 -5.05 -10.60
C ALA A 7 35.43 -3.99 -10.23
N VAL A 8 34.55 -3.66 -11.18
CA VAL A 8 33.33 -2.92 -10.93
C VAL A 8 32.39 -3.79 -10.10
N THR A 9 32.48 -3.67 -8.78
CA THR A 9 31.46 -4.23 -7.88
C THR A 9 30.15 -3.50 -8.22
N LEU A 10 29.25 -4.19 -8.94
CA LEU A 10 27.86 -3.78 -9.04
C LEU A 10 27.35 -3.59 -7.61
N SER A 11 27.16 -2.33 -7.20
CA SER A 11 26.45 -1.96 -5.99
C SER A 11 25.02 -2.45 -6.14
N GLN A 12 24.78 -3.71 -5.76
CA GLN A 12 23.45 -4.26 -5.57
C GLN A 12 22.84 -3.45 -4.43
N ALA A 13 22.01 -2.46 -4.78
CA ALA A 13 21.23 -1.71 -3.81
C ALA A 13 20.51 -2.71 -2.91
N PRO A 14 20.51 -2.54 -1.57
CA PRO A 14 19.78 -3.42 -0.68
C PRO A 14 18.33 -3.53 -1.19
N PRO A 15 17.69 -4.72 -1.09
CA PRO A 15 16.29 -4.85 -1.48
C PRO A 15 15.52 -3.74 -0.77
N ALA A 16 14.92 -2.84 -1.55
CA ALA A 16 14.27 -1.66 -1.01
C ALA A 16 13.37 -2.09 0.14
N PRO A 17 13.43 -1.42 1.31
CA PRO A 17 12.51 -1.72 2.39
C PRO A 17 11.11 -1.66 1.79
N VAL A 18 10.31 -2.74 1.96
CA VAL A 18 8.93 -2.77 1.50
C VAL A 18 8.25 -1.57 2.15
N GLN A 19 8.07 -0.49 1.40
CA GLN A 19 7.65 0.76 1.96
C GLN A 19 6.12 0.70 2.05
N TRP A 20 5.63 0.62 3.29
CA TRP A 20 4.21 0.63 3.55
C TRP A 20 3.76 2.07 3.68
N TYR A 21 2.74 2.42 2.92
CA TYR A 21 2.13 3.75 2.90
C TYR A 21 0.82 3.70 3.65
N ASP A 22 0.71 4.53 4.70
CA ASP A 22 -0.52 4.71 5.46
C ASP A 22 -1.42 5.73 4.76
N HIS A 23 -2.57 5.27 4.27
CA HIS A 23 -3.56 6.08 3.57
C HIS A 23 -4.79 6.26 4.44
N VAL A 24 -5.13 7.50 4.78
CA VAL A 24 -6.31 7.78 5.61
C VAL A 24 -7.52 7.91 4.70
N LEU A 25 -8.43 6.93 4.77
CA LEU A 25 -9.70 6.98 4.06
C LEU A 25 -10.55 8.15 4.60
N ARG A 26 -11.13 8.90 3.66
CA ARG A 26 -11.94 10.09 3.95
C ARG A 26 -13.38 9.72 4.30
N LYS A 27 -13.89 8.64 3.69
CA LYS A 27 -15.21 8.09 3.94
C LYS A 27 -15.24 7.30 5.25
N LYS A 28 -16.34 7.45 5.97
CA LYS A 28 -16.64 6.62 7.14
C LYS A 28 -17.24 5.30 6.67
N TYR A 29 -16.52 4.22 6.90
CA TYR A 29 -17.05 2.87 6.69
C TYR A 29 -17.70 2.40 7.99
N ARG A 30 -18.98 2.01 7.94
CA ARG A 30 -19.68 1.39 9.08
C ARG A 30 -19.21 -0.04 9.30
N ASP A 31 -18.83 -0.74 8.24
CA ASP A 31 -18.44 -2.15 8.27
C ASP A 31 -16.97 -2.36 7.90
N PRO A 32 -16.09 -2.69 8.86
CA PRO A 32 -14.71 -3.11 8.57
C PRO A 32 -14.64 -4.29 7.61
N LEU A 33 -15.63 -5.18 7.68
CA LEU A 33 -15.65 -6.43 6.93
C LEU A 33 -15.82 -6.18 5.42
N LYS A 34 -16.69 -5.24 5.03
CA LYS A 34 -16.88 -4.86 3.62
C LYS A 34 -15.66 -4.15 3.07
N LEU A 35 -15.06 -3.24 3.85
CA LEU A 35 -13.81 -2.59 3.50
C LEU A 35 -12.70 -3.63 3.28
N LYS A 36 -12.58 -4.60 4.20
CA LYS A 36 -11.64 -5.73 4.08
C LYS A 36 -11.89 -6.54 2.80
N GLN A 37 -13.14 -6.89 2.50
CA GLN A 37 -13.47 -7.66 1.29
C GLN A 37 -13.11 -6.89 0.01
N ALA A 38 -13.44 -5.61 -0.08
CA ALA A 38 -13.08 -4.77 -1.22
C ALA A 38 -11.55 -4.64 -1.37
N LEU A 39 -10.82 -4.45 -0.26
CA LEU A 39 -9.36 -4.41 -0.28
C LEU A 39 -8.74 -5.76 -0.67
N THR A 40 -9.29 -6.89 -0.19
CA THR A 40 -8.89 -8.22 -0.64
C THR A 40 -9.15 -8.42 -2.14
N ALA A 41 -10.29 -7.95 -2.65
CA ALA A 41 -10.62 -8.05 -4.07
C ALA A 41 -9.69 -7.20 -4.95
N MET A 42 -9.28 -6.01 -4.47
CA MET A 42 -8.39 -5.12 -5.23
C MET A 42 -6.90 -5.47 -5.14
N TYR A 43 -6.39 -5.67 -3.93
CA TYR A 43 -4.95 -5.81 -3.67
C TYR A 43 -4.53 -7.25 -3.36
N GLY A 44 -5.49 -8.14 -3.11
CA GLY A 44 -5.23 -9.49 -2.61
C GLY A 44 -5.16 -9.55 -1.09
N GLU A 45 -5.52 -10.72 -0.54
CA GLU A 45 -5.42 -10.96 0.89
C GLU A 45 -3.95 -10.92 1.36
N GLY A 46 -3.67 -10.15 2.40
CA GLY A 46 -2.31 -10.02 2.97
C GLY A 46 -1.48 -8.85 2.44
N ASN A 47 -1.91 -8.21 1.34
CA ASN A 47 -1.23 -7.03 0.77
C ASN A 47 -1.74 -5.69 1.30
N TYR A 48 -2.54 -5.69 2.38
CA TYR A 48 -3.05 -4.48 3.00
C TYR A 48 -3.26 -4.69 4.50
N ARG A 49 -3.29 -3.58 5.26
CA ARG A 49 -3.61 -3.56 6.68
C ARG A 49 -4.60 -2.45 6.94
N ILE A 50 -5.62 -2.71 7.76
CA ILE A 50 -6.62 -1.72 8.13
C ILE A 50 -6.40 -1.38 9.61
N LYS A 51 -6.32 -0.10 9.93
CA LYS A 51 -6.27 0.42 11.29
C LYS A 51 -7.35 1.49 11.43
N VAL A 52 -7.97 1.56 12.59
CA VAL A 52 -8.88 2.67 12.93
C VAL A 52 -8.22 3.51 14.00
N ARG A 53 -8.04 4.81 13.74
CA ARG A 53 -7.52 5.77 14.72
C ARG A 53 -8.42 7.00 14.73
N ALA A 54 -8.86 7.42 15.91
CA ALA A 54 -9.65 8.63 16.10
C ALA A 54 -10.84 8.74 15.12
N ASP A 55 -11.63 7.66 14.99
CA ASP A 55 -12.78 7.56 14.08
C ASP A 55 -12.44 7.65 12.57
N ARG A 56 -11.16 7.53 12.23
CA ARG A 56 -10.67 7.51 10.85
C ARG A 56 -10.12 6.14 10.50
N TRP A 57 -10.45 5.68 9.30
CA TRP A 57 -9.93 4.44 8.74
C TRP A 57 -8.61 4.71 8.03
N ILE A 58 -7.60 3.91 8.34
CA ILE A 58 -6.25 4.03 7.79
C ILE A 58 -5.92 2.69 7.13
N VAL A 59 -5.64 2.73 5.85
CA VAL A 59 -5.24 1.58 5.04
C VAL A 59 -3.75 1.67 4.78
N THR A 60 -3.00 0.71 5.31
CA THR A 60 -1.56 0.58 5.09
C THR A 60 -1.32 -0.43 3.97
N ILE A 61 -0.76 -0.02 2.84
CA ILE A 61 -0.42 -0.93 1.74
C ILE A 61 1.00 -0.69 1.24
N PRO A 62 1.70 -1.69 0.66
CA PRO A 62 3.05 -1.53 0.13
C PRO A 62 3.09 -0.77 -1.21
N LYS A 63 2.02 -0.05 -1.56
CA LYS A 63 1.88 0.76 -2.78
C LYS A 63 1.52 2.19 -2.38
N GLU A 64 2.17 3.17 -2.97
CA GLU A 64 1.75 4.56 -2.84
C GLU A 64 0.47 4.77 -3.68
N LEU A 65 -0.64 5.06 -3.03
CA LEU A 65 -1.87 5.49 -3.69
C LEU A 65 -1.82 7.00 -3.84
N SER A 66 -2.00 7.46 -5.06
CA SER A 66 -2.34 8.87 -5.28
C SER A 66 -3.74 9.16 -4.76
N ASN A 67 -4.05 10.45 -4.52
CA ASN A 67 -5.39 10.88 -4.10
C ASN A 67 -6.51 10.39 -5.04
N ILE A 68 -6.21 10.22 -6.34
CA ILE A 68 -7.13 9.67 -7.34
C ILE A 68 -7.40 8.18 -7.08
N GLU A 69 -6.34 7.36 -6.95
CA GLU A 69 -6.53 5.92 -6.65
C GLU A 69 -7.20 5.71 -5.29
N MET A 70 -6.94 6.59 -4.33
CA MET A 70 -7.66 6.65 -3.06
C MET A 70 -9.16 6.91 -3.28
N ASP A 71 -9.54 7.89 -4.09
CA ASP A 71 -10.94 8.18 -4.40
C ASP A 71 -11.61 7.01 -5.14
N GLU A 72 -10.92 6.39 -6.10
CA GLU A 72 -11.40 5.20 -6.82
C GLU A 72 -11.58 4.00 -5.90
N LEU A 73 -10.62 3.77 -5.01
CA LEU A 73 -10.70 2.75 -3.95
C LEU A 73 -11.93 3.04 -3.09
N GLU A 74 -12.07 4.27 -2.60
CA GLU A 74 -13.17 4.70 -1.75
C GLU A 74 -14.54 4.60 -2.44
N ASN A 75 -14.58 4.85 -3.76
CA ASN A 75 -15.77 4.73 -4.59
C ASN A 75 -16.11 3.27 -4.88
N SER A 76 -15.13 2.43 -5.15
CA SER A 76 -15.34 0.99 -5.35
C SER A 76 -15.81 0.30 -4.07
N ILE A 77 -15.22 0.63 -2.91
CA ILE A 77 -15.72 0.12 -1.62
C ILE A 77 -17.17 0.56 -1.38
N TYR A 78 -17.52 1.80 -1.78
CA TYR A 78 -18.88 2.31 -1.65
C TYR A 78 -19.86 1.66 -2.64
N SER A 79 -19.42 1.38 -3.87
CA SER A 79 -20.21 0.65 -4.88
C SER A 79 -20.50 -0.80 -4.43
N HIS A 80 -19.60 -1.38 -3.65
CA HIS A 80 -19.79 -2.68 -3.00
C HIS A 80 -20.63 -2.63 -1.70
N TYR A 81 -21.11 -1.46 -1.29
CA TYR A 81 -21.89 -1.28 -0.05
C TYR A 81 -23.40 -1.42 -0.30
#